data_AF-A0A966S4S6-F1
#
_entry.id   AF-A0A966S4S6-F1
#
_cell.length_a   1.000
_cell.length_b   1.000
_cell.length_c   1.000
_cell.angle_alpha   90.00
_cell.angle_beta   90.00
_cell.angle_gamma   90.00
#
_symmetry.space_group_name_H-M   'P 1'
#
loop_
_entity.id
_entity.type
_entity.pdbx_description
1 polymer ?
#
loop_
_entity_poly.entity_id
_entity_poly.type
_entity_poly.pdbx_seq_one_letter_code
_entity_poly.pdbx_strand_id
1 'polypeptide(L)'
;MIKKNIRLISVVILLVVSLVAWYGYSEYNRKSASMADARADFTFTTITTLLAAFEKDEAGANKLYLDKVLEVEGAIKESTADEKGFYTITIGEDASLSSVRCSVDSLF
;
A
#
# COMPACT_ATOMS: atom_id res chain seq x y z
N MET A 1 20.21 46.22 18.42
CA MET A 1 20.58 44.81 18.13
C MET A 1 19.38 43.88 18.02
N ILE A 2 18.41 43.90 18.96
CA ILE A 2 17.26 42.95 19.08
C ILE A 2 16.47 42.67 17.77
N LYS A 3 16.27 43.66 16.88
CA LYS A 3 15.54 43.48 15.61
C LYS A 3 16.22 42.49 14.63
N LYS A 4 17.56 42.38 14.67
CA LYS A 4 18.32 41.45 13.81
C LYS A 4 18.13 40.00 14.27
N ASN A 5 18.07 39.81 15.59
CA ASN A 5 17.83 38.52 16.25
C ASN A 5 16.40 38.02 15.99
N ILE A 6 15.41 38.91 16.07
CA ILE A 6 14.01 38.57 15.78
C ILE A 6 13.83 38.19 14.32
N ARG A 7 14.44 38.93 13.37
CA ARG A 7 14.43 38.53 11.95
C ARG A 7 15.07 37.16 11.73
N LEU A 8 16.17 36.87 12.42
CA LEU A 8 16.85 35.58 12.31
C LEU A 8 15.96 34.45 12.85
N ILE A 9 15.32 34.65 14.00
CA ILE A 9 14.39 33.68 14.60
C ILE A 9 13.18 33.43 13.69
N SER A 10 12.58 34.49 13.11
CA SER A 10 11.48 34.34 12.16
C SER A 10 11.87 33.55 10.92
N VAL A 11 13.09 33.74 10.39
CA VAL A 11 13.61 32.98 9.25
C VAL A 11 13.80 31.51 9.61
N VAL A 12 14.33 31.21 10.80
CA VAL A 12 14.51 29.82 11.26
C VAL A 12 13.16 29.12 11.44
N ILE A 13 12.17 29.79 12.04
CA ILE A 13 10.82 29.23 12.18
C ILE A 13 10.18 28.95 10.81
N LEU A 14 10.31 29.89 9.87
CA LEU A 14 9.78 29.72 8.51
C LEU A 14 10.45 28.53 7.79
N LEU A 15 11.76 28.35 7.96
CA LEU A 15 12.50 27.19 7.44
C LEU A 15 11.99 25.87 8.03
N VAL A 16 11.79 25.81 9.35
CA VAL A 16 11.28 24.59 10.01
C VAL A 16 9.87 24.25 9.53
N VAL A 17 8.98 25.25 9.45
CA VAL A 17 7.61 25.03 8.93
C VAL A 17 7.63 24.56 7.48
N SER A 18 8.51 25.13 6.65
CA SER A 18 8.65 24.72 5.25
C SER A 18 9.14 23.28 5.11
N LEU A 19 10.10 22.86 5.94
CA LEU A 19 10.61 21.48 5.95
C LEU A 19 9.54 20.48 6.38
N VAL A 20 8.76 20.80 7.41
CA VAL A 20 7.66 19.94 7.88
C VAL A 20 6.56 19.82 6.81
N ALA A 21 6.18 20.94 6.19
CA ALA A 21 5.19 20.94 5.11
C ALA A 21 5.68 20.13 3.90
N TRP A 22 6.95 20.27 3.54
CA TRP A 22 7.56 19.50 2.45
C TRP A 22 7.61 18.00 2.76
N TYR A 23 8.00 17.61 3.96
CA TYR A 23 8.04 16.20 4.38
C TYR A 23 6.63 15.58 4.40
N GLY A 24 5.65 16.28 4.97
CA GLY A 24 4.25 15.82 4.98
C GLY A 24 3.68 15.66 3.58
N TYR A 25 3.98 16.59 2.66
CA TYR A 25 3.56 16.49 1.27
C TYR A 25 4.25 15.33 0.54
N SER A 26 5.55 15.12 0.77
CA SER A 26 6.30 14.02 0.16
C SER A 26 5.81 12.65 0.62
N GLU A 27 5.47 12.51 1.89
CA GLU A 27 4.97 11.26 2.46
C GLU A 27 3.52 10.99 2.00
N TYR A 28 2.68 12.02 1.90
CA TYR A 28 1.32 11.89 1.37
C TYR A 28 1.30 11.49 -0.11
N ASN A 29 2.23 12.01 -0.91
CA ASN A 29 2.38 11.66 -2.32
C ASN A 29 3.33 10.48 -2.56
N ARG A 30 3.72 9.74 -1.51
CA ARG A 30 4.64 8.62 -1.67
C ARG A 30 3.96 7.55 -2.50
N LYS A 31 4.51 7.31 -3.70
CA LYS A 31 4.07 6.22 -4.56
C LYS A 31 4.32 4.90 -3.85
N SER A 32 3.40 3.95 -4.05
CA SER A 32 3.59 2.57 -3.60
C SER A 32 4.93 2.03 -4.10
N ALA A 33 5.63 1.26 -3.27
CA ALA A 33 6.86 0.60 -3.70
C ALA A 33 6.55 -0.30 -4.91
N SER A 34 7.48 -0.36 -5.87
CA SER A 34 7.33 -1.27 -7.01
C SER A 34 7.32 -2.71 -6.52
N MET A 35 6.30 -3.47 -6.89
CA MET A 35 6.20 -4.89 -6.58
C MET A 35 6.90 -5.77 -7.62
N ALA A 36 7.44 -5.21 -8.70
CA ALA A 36 8.06 -5.96 -9.80
C ALA A 36 9.31 -6.75 -9.38
N ASP A 37 10.13 -6.19 -8.48
CA ASP A 37 11.36 -6.81 -7.97
C ASP A 37 11.27 -7.15 -6.47
N ALA A 38 10.07 -7.04 -5.89
CA ALA A 38 9.87 -7.28 -4.47
C ALA A 38 10.03 -8.77 -4.14
N ARG A 39 10.74 -9.08 -3.06
CA ARG A 39 10.83 -10.45 -2.54
C ARG A 39 9.62 -10.73 -1.66
N ALA A 40 8.95 -11.85 -1.90
CA ALA A 40 7.86 -12.28 -1.06
C ALA A 40 8.37 -12.70 0.33
N ASP A 41 7.74 -12.18 1.38
CA ASP A 41 7.91 -12.65 2.75
C ASP A 41 7.19 -14.00 2.94
N PHE A 42 6.08 -14.19 2.23
CA PHE A 42 5.28 -15.41 2.22
C PHE A 42 4.80 -15.75 0.81
N THR A 43 4.82 -17.03 0.47
CA THR A 43 4.31 -17.54 -0.80
C THR A 43 3.14 -18.49 -0.55
N PHE A 44 2.03 -18.23 -1.22
CA PHE A 44 0.81 -19.04 -1.20
C PHE A 44 0.56 -19.61 -2.59
N THR A 45 0.86 -20.89 -2.76
CA THR A 45 0.55 -21.65 -3.99
C THR A 45 -0.95 -21.84 -4.21
N THR A 46 -1.77 -21.62 -3.19
CA THR A 46 -3.23 -21.70 -3.31
C THR A 46 -3.89 -20.61 -2.50
N ILE A 47 -4.62 -19.73 -3.16
CA ILE A 47 -5.36 -18.62 -2.54
C ILE A 47 -6.32 -19.03 -1.41
N THR A 48 -6.85 -20.25 -1.46
CA THR A 48 -7.79 -20.76 -0.45
C THR A 48 -7.18 -20.85 0.94
N THR A 49 -5.87 -21.10 1.07
CA THR A 49 -5.21 -21.13 2.38
C THR A 49 -5.13 -19.76 3.01
N LEU A 50 -4.92 -18.72 2.20
CA LEU A 50 -4.89 -17.33 2.67
C LEU A 50 -6.30 -16.91 3.09
N LEU A 51 -7.31 -17.16 2.25
CA LEU A 51 -8.70 -16.83 2.56
C LEU A 51 -9.19 -17.53 3.83
N ALA A 52 -8.91 -18.83 3.99
CA ALA A 52 -9.29 -19.58 5.19
C ALA A 52 -8.62 -19.06 6.46
N ALA A 53 -7.39 -18.53 6.38
CA ALA A 53 -6.73 -17.91 7.53
C ALA A 53 -7.47 -16.65 7.99
N PHE A 54 -7.92 -15.81 7.05
CA PHE A 54 -8.70 -14.60 7.34
C PHE A 54 -10.14 -14.91 7.78
N GLU A 55 -10.79 -15.95 7.21
CA GLU A 55 -12.13 -16.39 7.63
C GLU A 55 -12.13 -16.95 9.06
N LYS A 56 -11.06 -17.64 9.44
CA LYS A 56 -10.94 -18.27 10.78
C LYS A 56 -10.62 -17.26 11.87
N ASP A 57 -9.66 -16.36 11.63
CA ASP A 57 -9.23 -15.34 12.59
C ASP A 57 -8.58 -14.16 11.85
N GLU A 58 -9.40 -13.17 11.49
CA GLU A 58 -8.95 -11.95 10.83
C GLU A 58 -7.89 -11.20 11.66
N ALA A 59 -8.04 -11.13 12.98
CA ALA A 59 -7.12 -10.40 13.85
C ALA A 59 -5.76 -11.11 13.94
N GLY A 60 -5.76 -12.45 13.98
CA GLY A 60 -4.55 -13.27 13.92
C GLY A 60 -3.86 -13.19 12.56
N ALA A 61 -4.63 -13.29 11.47
CA ALA A 61 -4.12 -13.17 10.11
C ALA A 61 -3.49 -11.79 9.85
N ASN A 62 -4.13 -10.71 10.31
CA ASN A 62 -3.58 -9.36 10.22
C ASN A 62 -2.22 -9.24 10.94
N LYS A 63 -2.04 -9.86 12.10
CA LYS A 63 -0.74 -9.84 12.79
C LYS A 63 0.38 -10.55 12.03
N LEU A 64 0.04 -11.52 11.18
CA LEU A 64 1.01 -12.32 10.43
C LEU A 64 1.32 -11.71 9.06
N TYR A 65 0.30 -11.17 8.38
CA TYR A 65 0.37 -10.84 6.96
C TYR A 65 0.26 -9.35 6.63
N LEU A 66 -0.21 -8.52 7.56
CA LEU A 66 -0.26 -7.07 7.35
C LEU A 66 1.16 -6.51 7.22
N ASP A 67 1.34 -5.56 6.29
CA ASP A 67 2.64 -4.95 5.94
C ASP A 67 3.70 -5.96 5.46
N LYS A 68 3.28 -7.13 4.95
CA LYS A 68 4.14 -8.13 4.33
C LYS A 68 3.91 -8.22 2.84
N VAL A 69 4.97 -8.56 2.09
CA VAL A 69 4.86 -8.87 0.67
C VAL A 69 4.43 -10.33 0.54
N LEU A 70 3.24 -10.54 -0.03
CA LEU A 70 2.69 -11.88 -0.25
C LEU A 70 2.69 -12.21 -1.74
N GLU A 71 3.21 -13.37 -2.09
CA GLU A 71 3.04 -13.95 -3.43
C GLU A 71 1.86 -14.92 -3.38
N VAL A 72 0.88 -14.71 -4.26
CA VAL A 72 -0.36 -15.49 -4.27
C VAL A 72 -0.62 -16.00 -5.66
N GLU A 73 -0.82 -17.31 -5.77
CA GLU A 73 -1.21 -17.97 -7.01
C GLU A 73 -2.71 -18.33 -6.98
N GLY A 74 -3.41 -18.04 -8.08
CA GLY A 74 -4.83 -18.35 -8.21
C GLY A 74 -5.41 -17.95 -9.56
N ALA A 75 -6.65 -18.39 -9.81
CA ALA A 75 -7.39 -18.04 -11.01
C ALA A 75 -7.92 -16.60 -10.93
N ILE A 76 -7.74 -15.85 -12.02
CA ILE A 76 -8.29 -14.50 -12.16
C ILE A 76 -9.77 -14.62 -12.49
N LYS A 77 -10.62 -14.07 -11.61
CA LYS A 77 -12.07 -14.01 -11.77
C LYS A 77 -12.48 -12.79 -12.60
N GLU A 78 -11.86 -11.65 -12.31
CA GLU A 78 -12.21 -10.37 -12.94
C GLU A 78 -10.99 -9.45 -12.98
N SER A 79 -10.93 -8.59 -14.00
CA SER A 79 -10.02 -7.46 -14.06
C SER A 79 -10.80 -6.22 -14.48
N THR A 80 -10.81 -5.20 -13.62
CA THR A 80 -11.59 -3.98 -13.83
C THR A 80 -10.67 -2.77 -13.77
N ALA A 81 -10.79 -1.87 -14.75
CA ALA A 81 -10.08 -0.60 -14.75
C ALA A 81 -10.96 0.50 -14.14
N ASP A 82 -10.37 1.32 -13.28
CA ASP A 82 -10.97 2.56 -12.79
C ASP A 82 -10.84 3.67 -13.85
N GLU A 83 -11.67 4.70 -13.77
CA GLU A 83 -11.63 5.89 -14.64
C GLU A 83 -10.26 6.61 -14.60
N LYS A 84 -9.50 6.44 -13.51
CA LYS A 84 -8.14 6.96 -13.34
C LYS A 84 -7.03 6.09 -13.96
N GLY A 85 -7.39 4.95 -14.55
CA GLY A 85 -6.44 4.02 -15.19
C GLY A 85 -5.76 3.03 -14.23
N PHE A 86 -6.19 2.97 -12.97
CA PHE A 86 -5.77 1.91 -12.04
C PHE A 86 -6.55 0.63 -12.31
N TYR A 87 -5.89 -0.52 -12.23
CA TYR A 87 -6.53 -1.82 -12.44
C TYR A 87 -6.75 -2.52 -11.11
N THR A 88 -7.90 -3.15 -10.93
CA THR A 88 -8.14 -4.07 -9.82
C THR A 88 -8.31 -5.48 -10.40
N ILE A 89 -7.40 -6.37 -10.02
CA ILE A 89 -7.43 -7.79 -10.38
C ILE A 89 -8.06 -8.55 -9.21
N THR A 90 -9.17 -9.24 -9.47
CA THR A 90 -9.84 -10.08 -8.49
C THR A 90 -9.46 -11.53 -8.75
N ILE A 91 -8.83 -12.17 -7.77
CA ILE A 91 -8.38 -13.56 -7.81
C ILE A 91 -9.25 -14.37 -6.86
N GLY A 92 -9.76 -15.51 -7.34
CA GLY A 92 -10.63 -16.38 -6.55
C GLY A 92 -11.39 -17.38 -7.42
N GLU A 93 -12.12 -18.27 -6.76
CA GLU A 93 -12.96 -19.25 -7.46
C GLU A 93 -14.31 -18.63 -7.84
N ASP A 94 -14.87 -19.03 -8.98
CA ASP A 94 -16.15 -18.49 -9.47
C ASP A 94 -17.29 -18.69 -8.47
N ALA A 95 -17.33 -19.85 -7.82
CA ALA A 95 -18.35 -20.23 -6.85
C ALA A 95 -18.14 -19.62 -5.45
N SER A 96 -16.98 -19.05 -5.16
CA SER A 96 -16.68 -18.48 -3.85
C SER A 96 -17.05 -16.99 -3.79
N LEU A 97 -17.61 -16.58 -2.66
CA LEU A 97 -17.83 -15.16 -2.32
C LEU A 97 -16.53 -14.50 -1.82
N SER A 98 -15.57 -15.31 -1.34
CA SER A 98 -14.27 -14.86 -0.84
C SER A 98 -13.28 -14.72 -2.00
N SER A 99 -12.59 -13.58 -2.08
CA SER A 99 -11.63 -13.28 -3.13
C SER A 99 -10.51 -12.37 -2.63
N VAL A 100 -9.35 -12.44 -3.28
CA VAL A 100 -8.25 -11.49 -3.08
C VAL A 100 -8.33 -10.45 -4.18
N ARG A 101 -8.28 -9.17 -3.82
CA ARG A 101 -8.27 -8.06 -4.76
C ARG A 101 -6.93 -7.37 -4.72
N CYS A 102 -6.28 -7.30 -5.88
CA CYS A 102 -5.00 -6.65 -6.07
C CYS A 102 -5.21 -5.39 -6.91
N SER A 103 -4.97 -4.21 -6.33
CA SER A 103 -4.97 -2.95 -7.07
C SER A 103 -3.57 -2.68 -7.60
N VAL A 104 -3.44 -2.44 -8.90
CA VAL A 104 -2.17 -2.22 -9.61
C VAL A 104 -2.25 -0.97 -10.48
N ASP A 105 -1.14 -0.23 -10.52
CA ASP A 105 -1.05 1.05 -11.25
C ASP A 105 -0.86 0.86 -12.76
N SER A 106 -0.37 -0.31 -13.19
CA SER A 106 -0.23 -0.68 -14.59
C SER A 106 -0.41 -2.19 -14.77
N LEU A 107 -0.96 -2.59 -15.91
CA LEU A 107 -0.85 -3.95 -16.42
C LEU A 107 0.28 -3.91 -17.46
N PHE A 108 1.33 -4.71 -17.22
CA PHE A 108 2.55 -4.85 -18.04
C PHE A 108 3.59 -3.73 -17.91
#